data_AF-A0A355IEP4-F1
#
_entry.id   AF-A0A355IEP4-F1
#
_cell.length_a   1.000
_cell.length_b   1.000
_cell.length_c   1.000
_cell.angle_alpha   90.00
_cell.angle_beta   90.00
_cell.angle_gamma   90.00
#
_symmetry.space_group_name_H-M   'P 1'
#
loop_
_entity.id
_entity.type
_entity.pdbx_description
1 polymer ?
#
loop_
_entity_poly.entity_id
_entity_poly.type
_entity_poly.pdbx_seq_one_letter_code
_entity_poly.pdbx_strand_id
1 'polypeptide(L)' 'MEAWSRIAKNGLDFWICNPLLEHCGAEALFTTRKGGTSIGPWDSLNVSAKTGDRVADVNANLQALMTALSIDPGSVRGV' A
#
# COMPACT_ATOMS: atom_id res chain seq x y z
N MET A 1 8.39 21.87 -7.18
CA MET A 1 7.40 20.81 -7.45
C MET A 1 6.47 20.71 -6.26
N GLU A 2 5.25 20.19 -6.40
CA GLU A 2 4.41 19.89 -5.24
C GLU A 2 5.12 18.84 -4.37
N ALA A 3 5.15 19.05 -3.05
CA ALA A 3 5.83 18.12 -2.13
C ALA A 3 5.17 16.73 -2.09
N TRP A 4 3.91 16.66 -2.50
CA TRP A 4 3.10 15.45 -2.49
C TRP A 4 2.43 15.24 -3.83
N SER A 5 2.34 14.00 -4.26
CA SER A 5 1.59 13.62 -5.45
C SER A 5 0.72 12.41 -5.17
N ARG A 6 -0.52 12.43 -5.68
CA ARG A 6 -1.41 11.27 -5.61
C ARG A 6 -1.33 10.52 -6.92
N ILE A 7 -1.09 9.22 -6.84
CA ILE A 7 -1.05 8.33 -8.00
C ILE A 7 -1.92 7.11 -7.79
N ALA A 8 -2.28 6.44 -8.89
CA ALA A 8 -2.93 5.14 -8.87
C ALA A 8 -2.06 4.11 -9.61
N LYS A 9 -1.83 2.95 -9.00
CA LYS A 9 -1.15 1.80 -9.61
C LYS A 9 -1.96 0.54 -9.34
N ASN A 10 -2.30 -0.21 -10.40
CA ASN A 10 -3.08 -1.45 -10.32
C ASN A 10 -4.36 -1.33 -9.46
N GLY A 11 -5.07 -0.20 -9.55
CA GLY A 11 -6.29 0.05 -8.79
C GLY A 11 -6.09 0.49 -7.33
N LEU A 12 -4.85 0.58 -6.86
CA LEU A 12 -4.50 1.11 -5.53
C LEU A 12 -4.10 2.58 -5.61
N ASP A 13 -4.60 3.37 -4.66
CA ASP A 13 -4.28 4.80 -4.53
C ASP A 13 -3.14 5.01 -3.52
N PHE A 14 -2.14 5.80 -3.91
CA PHE A 14 -0.98 6.15 -3.10
C PHE A 14 -0.75 7.66 -3.03
N TRP A 15 -0.22 8.11 -1.90
CA TRP A 15 0.45 9.41 -1.78
C TRP A 15 1.96 9.21 -1.83
N ILE A 16 2.66 9.94 -2.70
CA ILE A 16 4.12 9.93 -2.83
C ILE A 16 4.68 11.19 -2.19
N CYS A 17 5.78 11.04 -1.44
CA CYS A 17 6.62 12.14 -0.98
C CYS A 17 7.71 12.43 -2.02
N ASN A 18 7.50 13.44 -2.87
CA ASN A 18 8.42 13.77 -3.97
C ASN A 18 9.82 14.21 -3.47
N PRO A 19 9.95 15.03 -2.40
CA PRO A 19 11.26 15.47 -1.93
C PRO A 19 12.23 14.34 -1.54
N LEU A 20 11.74 13.19 -1.06
CA LEU A 20 12.61 12.06 -0.71
C LEU A 20 13.23 11.42 -1.96
N LEU A 21 12.49 11.34 -3.06
CA LEU A 21 13.04 10.86 -4.32
C LEU A 21 14.02 11.89 -4.90
N GLU A 22 13.60 13.16 -4.94
CA GLU A 22 14.37 14.25 -5.56
C GLU A 22 15.71 14.54 -4.85
N HIS A 23 15.73 14.49 -3.51
CA HIS A 23 16.88 14.90 -2.73
C HIS A 23 17.65 13.75 -2.08
N CYS A 24 17.01 12.59 -1.92
CA CYS A 24 17.62 11.44 -1.25
C CYS A 24 17.69 10.18 -2.13
N GLY A 25 17.10 10.20 -3.34
CA GLY A 25 17.02 9.02 -4.20
C GLY A 25 16.18 7.88 -3.60
N ALA A 26 15.30 8.19 -2.64
CA ALA A 26 14.49 7.22 -1.92
C ALA A 26 13.00 7.42 -2.22
N GLU A 27 12.34 6.37 -2.69
CA GLU A 27 10.88 6.39 -2.85
C GLU A 27 10.19 6.13 -1.51
N ALA A 28 9.26 7.01 -1.14
CA ALA A 28 8.40 6.82 0.02
C ALA A 28 6.95 7.07 -0.37
N LEU A 29 6.08 6.14 0.03
CA LEU A 29 4.67 6.15 -0.33
C LEU A 29 3.81 5.82 0.89
N PHE A 30 2.59 6.35 0.90
CA PHE A 30 1.54 6.00 1.84
C PHE A 30 0.35 5.44 1.08
N THR A 31 -0.14 4.27 1.47
CA THR A 31 -1.39 3.71 0.93
C THR A 31 -2.59 4.50 1.44
N THR A 32 -3.67 4.50 0.67
CA THR A 32 -4.99 4.88 1.18
C THR A 32 -5.78 3.62 1.60
N ARG A 33 -7.06 3.77 1.97
CA ARG A 33 -7.96 2.64 2.22
C ARG A 33 -8.64 2.08 0.96
N LYS A 34 -8.37 2.63 -0.23
CA LYS A 34 -9.05 2.28 -1.48
C LYS A 34 -8.33 1.17 -2.26
N GLY A 35 -9.12 0.33 -2.92
CA GLY A 35 -8.67 -0.66 -3.90
C GLY A 35 -8.36 -2.05 -3.36
N GLY A 36 -8.68 -2.33 -2.09
CA GLY A 36 -8.56 -3.67 -1.52
C GLY A 36 -9.87 -4.48 -1.60
N THR A 37 -9.88 -5.66 -0.97
CA THR A 37 -11.01 -6.59 -0.98
C THR A 37 -11.69 -6.78 0.37
N SER A 38 -11.13 -6.21 1.44
CA SER A 38 -11.73 -6.28 2.77
C SER A 38 -13.07 -5.55 2.80
N ILE A 39 -13.96 -5.94 3.71
CA ILE A 39 -15.32 -5.37 3.83
C ILE A 39 -15.60 -4.87 5.25
N GLY A 40 -16.72 -4.17 5.44
CA GLY A 40 -17.15 -3.69 6.75
C GLY A 40 -16.18 -2.67 7.34
N PRO A 41 -15.77 -2.78 8.62
CA PRO A 41 -14.85 -1.80 9.23
C PRO A 41 -13.44 -1.81 8.61
N TRP A 42 -13.10 -2.86 7.86
CA TRP A 42 -11.81 -3.02 7.18
C TRP A 42 -11.85 -2.57 5.71
N ASP A 43 -12.99 -2.08 5.22
CA ASP A 43 -13.18 -1.63 3.83
C ASP A 43 -12.14 -0.55 3.42
N SER A 44 -11.39 -0.66 2.33
CA SER A 44 -11.23 -1.84 1.45
C SER A 44 -9.83 -2.47 1.55
N LEU A 45 -8.79 -1.66 1.77
CA LEU A 45 -7.39 -2.09 1.80
C LEU A 45 -6.86 -2.19 3.24
N ASN A 46 -7.16 -3.30 3.90
CA ASN A 46 -6.54 -3.65 5.17
C ASN A 46 -5.35 -4.61 4.95
N VAL A 47 -4.18 -4.22 5.44
CA VAL A 47 -2.92 -4.98 5.28
C VAL A 47 -2.41 -5.58 6.59
N SER A 48 -3.17 -5.43 7.68
CA SER A 48 -2.76 -5.91 9.01
C SER A 48 -3.63 -7.10 9.43
N ALA A 49 -2.97 -8.20 9.79
CA ALA A 49 -3.61 -9.40 10.34
C ALA A 49 -4.09 -9.20 11.80
N LYS A 50 -3.70 -8.11 12.47
CA LYS A 50 -4.00 -7.86 13.89
C LYS A 50 -5.34 -7.15 14.12
N THR A 51 -6.09 -6.87 13.07
CA THR A 51 -7.31 -6.05 13.12
C THR A 51 -8.60 -6.86 13.31
N GLY A 52 -8.51 -8.19 13.32
CA GLY A 52 -9.67 -9.10 13.37
C GLY A 52 -10.34 -9.35 12.02
N ASP A 53 -9.75 -8.85 10.93
CA ASP A 53 -10.24 -9.05 9.57
C ASP A 53 -10.04 -10.51 9.10
N ARG A 54 -10.70 -10.85 7.99
CA ARG A 54 -10.51 -12.12 7.30
C ARG A 54 -9.08 -12.20 6.76
N VAL A 55 -8.34 -13.21 7.22
CA VAL A 55 -6.94 -13.45 6.82
C VAL A 55 -6.77 -13.54 5.30
N ALA A 56 -7.73 -14.13 4.58
CA ALA A 56 -7.69 -14.23 3.14
C ALA A 56 -7.72 -12.85 2.45
N ASP A 57 -8.52 -11.92 2.96
CA ASP A 57 -8.64 -10.57 2.41
C ASP A 57 -7.39 -9.74 2.73
N VAL A 58 -6.84 -9.87 3.95
CA VAL A 58 -5.56 -9.25 4.32
C VAL A 58 -4.41 -9.74 3.43
N ASN A 59 -4.33 -11.06 3.19
CA ASN A 59 -3.30 -11.63 2.32
C ASN A 59 -3.46 -11.19 0.86
N ALA A 60 -4.69 -11.13 0.36
CA ALA A 60 -4.97 -10.63 -0.99
C ALA A 60 -4.56 -9.15 -1.13
N ASN A 61 -4.86 -8.32 -0.13
CA ASN A 61 -4.46 -6.91 -0.08
C ASN A 61 -2.94 -6.74 -0.05
N LEU A 62 -2.23 -7.51 0.78
CA LEU A 62 -0.76 -7.51 0.83
C LEU A 62 -0.15 -7.92 -0.51
N GLN A 63 -0.66 -8.98 -1.13
CA GLN A 63 -0.19 -9.44 -2.44
C GLN A 63 -0.44 -8.39 -3.54
N ALA A 64 -1.62 -7.77 -3.55
CA ALA A 64 -1.96 -6.71 -4.49
C ALA A 64 -1.04 -5.50 -4.31
N LEU A 65 -0.76 -5.11 -3.07
CA LEU A 65 0.15 -4.02 -2.73
C LEU A 65 1.58 -4.29 -3.21
N MET A 66 2.12 -5.47 -2.89
CA MET A 66 3.47 -5.88 -3.33
C MET A 66 3.56 -5.90 -4.86
N THR A 67 2.52 -6.40 -5.54
CA THR A 67 2.44 -6.42 -7.01
C THR A 67 2.41 -5.00 -7.59
N ALA A 68 1.60 -4.09 -7.04
CA ALA A 68 1.49 -2.71 -7.51
C ALA A 68 2.79 -1.92 -7.34
N LEU A 69 3.56 -2.23 -6.29
CA LEU A 69 4.83 -1.58 -5.99
C LEU A 69 6.06 -2.33 -6.54
N SER A 70 5.86 -3.49 -7.19
CA SER A 70 6.94 -4.37 -7.65
C SER A 70 7.93 -4.73 -6.52
N ILE A 71 7.41 -4.93 -5.30
CA ILE A 71 8.19 -5.31 -4.12
C ILE A 71 8.25 -6.83 -4.03
N ASP A 72 9.46 -7.38 -3.84
CA ASP A 72 9.65 -8.78 -3.51
C ASP A 72 9.06 -9.07 -2.11
N PRO A 73 8.08 -9.98 -1.97
CA PRO A 73 7.54 -10.38 -0.67
C PRO A 73 8.62 -10.81 0.33
N GLY A 74 9.71 -11.44 -0.12
CA GLY A 74 10.82 -11.89 0.73
C GLY A 74 11.63 -10.74 1.36
N SER A 75 11.51 -9.53 0.82
CA SER A 75 12.17 -8.32 1.33
C SER A 75 11.37 -7.61 2.42
N VAL A 76 10.08 -7.90 2.56
CA VAL A 76 9.18 -7.20 3.48
C VAL A 76 9.34 -7.76 4.89
N ARG A 77 9.36 -6.87 5.89
CA ARG A 77 9.54 -7.20 7.31
C ARG A 77 8.34 -6.73 8.12
N GLY A 78 7.95 -7.51 9.13
CA GLY A 78 6.94 -7.10 10.11
C GLY A 78 5.48 -7.13 9.62
N VAL A 79 5.24 -7.73 8.46
CA VAL A 79 3.90 -8.16 7.99
C VAL A 79 3.46 -9.44 8.69
#